data_AF-A0A8K0W7Y6-F1
#
_entry.id   AF-A0A8K0W7Y6-F1
#
_cell.length_a   1.000
_cell.length_b   1.000
_cell.length_c   1.000
_cell.angle_alpha   90.00
_cell.angle_beta   90.00
_cell.angle_gamma   90.00
#
_symmetry.space_group_name_H-M   'P 1'
#
loop_
_entity.id
_entity.type
_entity.pdbx_description
1 polymer ?
#
loop_
_entity_poly.entity_id
_entity_poly.type
_entity_poly.pdbx_seq_one_letter_code
_entity_poly.pdbx_strand_id
1 'polypeptide(L)'
;MSSSAMALRPAVLRRSVLGATRLQCRYISMPSKGKMLREMQRAAMKDAKKTDTQSMSAMQKKANEEYFKFGGGPLFPGTFVALPLSRYPSGVSNFLNYSWYRLRSWGIEYMSLLQFKLKSMPGWTTRPKWKIGRGKIAPTAKNMYMEMLEAFAAGDKATINDLCLGQFSKKLTAAIDRRNPAERVTFELVKLNKTLLYPRVLAHQVHNINPHDKDNSTQQAVVAIASTQRVAKFKKATGELIPGSTKVQDKMEYVVLSRQVNEKTFLSTPWRIWGTVPATTLEAFNEEQEWLMREQAQRAGWKGPTKPTK
;
A
#
# COMPACT_ATOMS: atom_id res chain seq x y z
N MET A 1 -73.97 17.49 -39.72
CA MET A 1 -75.17 16.65 -39.88
C MET A 1 -74.96 15.37 -39.11
N SER A 2 -75.87 15.04 -38.19
CA SER A 2 -76.03 13.72 -37.51
C SER A 2 -74.84 13.20 -36.69
N SER A 3 -75.00 12.48 -35.59
CA SER A 3 -76.19 12.14 -34.80
C SER A 3 -75.72 11.59 -33.46
N SER A 4 -76.52 11.86 -32.44
CA SER A 4 -76.49 11.29 -31.09
C SER A 4 -76.69 9.77 -31.06
N ALA A 5 -76.18 9.12 -30.00
CA ALA A 5 -76.92 8.17 -29.15
C ALA A 5 -76.04 7.86 -27.91
N MET A 6 -76.39 8.23 -26.66
CA MET A 6 -77.31 7.54 -25.73
C MET A 6 -77.02 6.03 -25.62
N ALA A 7 -76.86 5.35 -24.48
CA ALA A 7 -77.35 5.55 -23.10
C ALA A 7 -76.54 4.65 -22.11
N LEU A 8 -76.13 5.11 -20.91
CA LEU A 8 -76.73 4.91 -19.55
C LEU A 8 -76.64 3.47 -18.96
N ARG A 9 -75.77 3.21 -17.95
CA ARG A 9 -76.01 3.17 -16.45
C ARG A 9 -76.14 1.71 -15.91
N PRO A 10 -76.06 1.38 -14.58
CA PRO A 10 -75.77 2.18 -13.36
C PRO A 10 -74.83 1.54 -12.27
N ALA A 11 -74.42 2.42 -11.35
CA ALA A 11 -74.32 2.35 -9.87
C ALA A 11 -73.76 1.13 -9.10
N VAL A 12 -72.77 1.40 -8.23
CA VAL A 12 -72.76 0.92 -6.83
C VAL A 12 -72.31 2.05 -5.88
N LEU A 13 -73.15 2.30 -4.88
CA LEU A 13 -72.93 3.18 -3.73
C LEU A 13 -71.79 2.69 -2.81
N ARG A 14 -71.04 3.63 -2.23
CA ARG A 14 -70.89 3.68 -0.76
C ARG A 14 -70.44 5.06 -0.29
N ARG A 15 -71.17 5.54 0.73
CA ARG A 15 -71.14 6.83 1.40
C ARG A 15 -70.47 6.63 2.76
N SER A 16 -69.61 7.56 3.18
CA SER A 16 -69.46 8.11 4.55
C SER A 16 -68.02 8.56 4.80
N VAL A 17 -67.66 9.53 5.65
CA VAL A 17 -68.31 10.65 6.36
C VAL A 17 -67.10 11.53 6.73
N LEU A 18 -67.20 12.84 6.49
CA LEU A 18 -66.22 13.83 6.94
C LEU A 18 -66.37 14.00 8.46
N GLY A 19 -65.31 13.68 9.21
CA GLY A 19 -65.22 13.88 10.65
C GLY A 19 -63.97 14.68 11.01
N ALA A 20 -64.17 15.92 11.44
CA ALA A 20 -63.13 16.81 11.94
C ALA A 20 -62.44 16.21 13.18
N THR A 21 -61.10 16.21 13.21
CA THR A 21 -60.34 15.92 14.43
C THR A 21 -59.38 17.06 14.76
N ARG A 22 -59.58 17.58 15.96
CA ARG A 22 -58.83 18.67 16.60
C ARG A 22 -57.36 18.26 16.79
N LEU A 23 -56.45 19.19 16.48
CA LEU A 23 -55.04 19.09 16.87
C LEU A 23 -54.92 19.19 18.41
N GLN A 24 -54.70 18.06 19.08
CA GLN A 24 -54.24 18.03 20.47
C GLN A 24 -52.70 18.10 20.47
N CYS A 25 -52.17 19.23 20.92
CA CYS A 25 -50.74 19.37 21.23
C CYS A 25 -50.44 18.53 22.47
N ARG A 26 -49.86 17.33 22.29
CA ARG A 26 -49.38 16.49 23.40
C ARG A 26 -48.00 16.99 23.83
N TYR A 27 -47.90 17.55 25.04
CA TYR A 27 -46.62 17.74 25.72
C TYR A 27 -45.98 16.36 25.94
N ILE A 28 -44.86 16.11 25.28
CA ILE A 28 -44.04 14.91 25.49
C ILE A 28 -43.32 15.10 26.83
N SER A 29 -43.74 14.38 27.87
CA SER A 29 -43.03 14.35 29.14
C SER A 29 -41.66 13.68 28.96
N MET A 30 -40.61 14.36 29.41
CA MET A 30 -39.26 13.81 29.40
C MET A 30 -39.21 12.53 30.24
N PRO A 31 -38.59 11.44 29.76
CA PRO A 31 -38.46 10.20 30.52
C PRO A 31 -37.69 10.46 31.82
N SER A 32 -38.08 9.79 32.91
CA SER A 32 -37.40 9.97 34.20
C SER A 32 -35.93 9.57 34.11
N LYS A 33 -35.06 10.23 34.89
CA LYS A 33 -33.60 9.97 34.90
C LYS A 33 -33.26 8.48 35.04
N GLY A 34 -34.03 7.74 35.83
CA GLY A 34 -33.84 6.29 36.01
C GLY A 34 -34.20 5.44 34.79
N LYS A 35 -35.07 5.92 33.90
CA LYS A 35 -35.38 5.26 32.63
C LYS A 35 -34.30 5.56 31.59
N MET A 36 -33.80 6.80 31.54
CA MET A 36 -32.67 7.19 30.69
C MET A 36 -31.39 6.42 31.03
N LEU A 37 -31.05 6.28 32.32
CA LEU A 37 -29.89 5.50 32.76
C LEU A 37 -29.99 4.03 32.32
N ARG A 38 -31.15 3.39 32.45
CA ARG A 38 -31.37 2.01 32.00
C ARG A 38 -31.29 1.85 30.49
N GLU A 39 -31.75 2.85 29.73
CA GLU A 39 -31.62 2.84 28.27
C GLU A 39 -30.17 3.05 27.82
N MET A 40 -29.43 3.96 28.45
CA MET A 40 -27.98 4.11 28.22
C MET A 40 -27.23 2.82 28.55
N GLN A 41 -27.56 2.15 29.66
CA GLN A 41 -26.90 0.91 30.06
C GLN A 41 -27.25 -0.26 29.12
N ARG A 42 -28.49 -0.31 28.60
CA ARG A 42 -28.89 -1.27 27.56
C ARG A 42 -28.26 -0.96 26.20
N ALA A 43 -28.08 0.31 25.85
CA ALA A 43 -27.36 0.72 24.64
C ALA A 43 -25.87 0.34 24.75
N ALA A 44 -25.23 0.65 25.87
CA ALA A 44 -23.84 0.26 26.15
C ALA A 44 -23.63 -1.26 26.12
N MET A 45 -24.57 -2.04 26.69
CA MET A 45 -24.55 -3.52 26.60
C MET A 45 -24.75 -4.03 25.17
N LYS A 46 -25.62 -3.39 24.37
CA LYS A 46 -25.81 -3.73 22.95
C LYS A 46 -24.57 -3.40 22.12
N ASP A 47 -23.90 -2.30 22.42
CA ASP A 47 -22.67 -1.89 21.73
C ASP A 47 -21.49 -2.78 22.13
N ALA A 48 -21.36 -3.13 23.41
CA ALA A 48 -20.39 -4.11 23.89
C ALA A 48 -20.61 -5.49 23.23
N LYS A 49 -21.87 -5.96 23.18
CA LYS A 49 -22.21 -7.24 22.54
C LYS A 49 -22.04 -7.24 21.01
N LYS A 50 -22.21 -6.09 20.34
CA LYS A 50 -21.89 -5.91 18.91
C LYS A 50 -20.39 -5.91 18.63
N THR A 51 -19.60 -5.40 19.58
CA THR A 51 -18.13 -5.38 19.48
C THR A 51 -17.56 -6.79 19.66
N ASP A 52 -18.17 -7.60 20.54
CA ASP A 52 -17.81 -8.99 20.82
C ASP A 52 -18.31 -9.99 19.74
N THR A 53 -19.31 -9.59 18.93
CA THR A 53 -19.89 -10.43 17.85
C THR A 53 -19.42 -10.07 16.44
N GLN A 54 -18.52 -9.10 16.27
CA GLN A 54 -17.63 -9.14 15.10
C GLN A 54 -16.70 -10.34 15.31
N SER A 55 -17.15 -11.51 14.84
CA SER A 55 -16.38 -12.76 14.85
C SER A 55 -14.90 -12.46 14.57
N MET A 56 -14.00 -12.97 15.40
CA MET A 56 -12.54 -12.82 15.23
C MET A 56 -12.10 -13.09 13.77
N SER A 57 -12.80 -13.99 13.07
CA SER A 57 -12.61 -14.25 11.64
C SER A 57 -12.94 -13.06 10.73
N ALA A 58 -14.03 -12.33 10.99
CA ALA A 58 -14.39 -11.12 10.25
C ALA A 58 -13.41 -9.97 10.52
N MET A 59 -12.95 -9.82 11.77
CA MET A 59 -11.93 -8.84 12.11
C MET A 59 -10.58 -9.16 11.45
N GLN A 60 -10.17 -10.44 11.46
CA GLN A 60 -8.97 -10.91 10.78
C GLN A 60 -9.06 -10.69 9.27
N LYS A 61 -10.21 -11.00 8.65
CA LYS A 61 -10.44 -10.77 7.22
C LYS A 61 -10.31 -9.29 6.86
N LYS A 62 -10.96 -8.40 7.62
CA LYS A 62 -10.89 -6.95 7.41
C LYS A 62 -9.47 -6.41 7.58
N ALA A 63 -8.76 -6.87 8.62
CA ALA A 63 -7.36 -6.49 8.83
C ALA A 63 -6.47 -6.94 7.67
N ASN A 64 -6.73 -8.13 7.11
CA ASN A 64 -6.00 -8.66 5.97
C ASN A 64 -6.29 -7.89 4.68
N GLU A 65 -7.56 -7.58 4.42
CA GLU A 65 -7.98 -6.71 3.32
C GLU A 65 -7.35 -5.32 3.41
N GLU A 66 -7.30 -4.72 4.61
CA GLU A 66 -6.64 -3.45 4.84
C GLU A 66 -5.12 -3.53 4.66
N TYR A 67 -4.50 -4.62 5.11
CA TYR A 67 -3.07 -4.85 4.98
C TYR A 67 -2.60 -4.95 3.53
N PHE A 68 -3.37 -5.64 2.67
CA PHE A 68 -3.06 -5.77 1.25
C PHE A 68 -3.62 -4.62 0.40
N LYS A 69 -4.47 -3.76 0.95
CA LYS A 69 -5.04 -2.62 0.24
C LYS A 69 -3.94 -1.78 -0.41
N PHE A 70 -4.17 -1.32 -1.63
CA PHE A 70 -3.25 -0.48 -2.41
C PHE A 70 -1.86 -1.09 -2.69
N GLY A 71 -1.66 -2.38 -2.44
CA GLY A 71 -0.38 -3.06 -2.69
C GLY A 71 0.49 -3.15 -1.44
N GLY A 72 -0.10 -3.08 -0.25
CA GLY A 72 0.58 -3.54 0.96
C GLY A 72 0.93 -5.04 0.89
N GLY A 73 1.44 -5.60 1.98
CA GLY A 73 2.06 -6.93 1.94
C GLY A 73 3.57 -6.88 2.19
N PRO A 74 4.22 -8.04 2.30
CA PRO A 74 5.68 -8.11 2.38
C PRO A 74 6.32 -7.68 1.06
N LEU A 75 7.62 -7.37 1.11
CA LEU A 75 8.45 -7.37 -0.10
C LEU A 75 8.42 -8.79 -0.69
N PHE A 76 8.32 -8.92 -2.01
CA PHE A 76 8.30 -10.25 -2.60
C PHE A 76 9.58 -11.03 -2.28
N PRO A 77 9.47 -12.32 -1.90
CA PRO A 77 10.63 -13.15 -1.61
C PRO A 77 11.51 -13.28 -2.85
N GLY A 78 12.83 -13.26 -2.65
CA GLY A 78 13.80 -13.35 -3.74
C GLY A 78 13.95 -12.07 -4.58
N THR A 79 13.40 -10.93 -4.13
CA THR A 79 13.63 -9.62 -4.74
C THR A 79 15.11 -9.26 -4.66
N PHE A 80 15.78 -9.19 -5.81
CA PHE A 80 17.23 -8.98 -5.85
C PHE A 80 17.60 -7.52 -6.14
N VAL A 81 18.12 -6.83 -5.13
CA VAL A 81 18.52 -5.42 -5.23
C VAL A 81 20.02 -5.35 -5.48
N ALA A 82 20.40 -5.28 -6.74
CA ALA A 82 21.81 -5.30 -7.10
C ALA A 82 22.60 -4.14 -6.46
N LEU A 83 23.73 -4.47 -5.84
CA LEU A 83 24.79 -3.55 -5.44
C LEU A 83 25.21 -2.63 -6.61
N PRO A 84 25.77 -1.44 -6.35
CA PRO A 84 26.48 -0.70 -7.38
C PRO A 84 27.76 -1.46 -7.77
N LEU A 85 28.18 -1.37 -9.03
CA LEU A 85 29.35 -2.10 -9.54
C LEU A 85 30.61 -1.95 -8.68
N SER A 86 30.83 -0.77 -8.10
CA SER A 86 31.96 -0.48 -7.22
C SER A 86 31.95 -1.25 -5.89
N ARG A 87 30.84 -1.91 -5.53
CA ARG A 87 30.66 -2.69 -4.30
C ARG A 87 30.38 -4.16 -4.58
N TYR A 88 30.63 -4.64 -5.81
CA TYR A 88 30.48 -6.06 -6.11
C TYR A 88 31.46 -6.87 -5.25
N PRO A 89 31.10 -8.11 -4.88
CA PRO A 89 31.99 -8.93 -4.08
C PRO A 89 33.29 -9.19 -4.83
N SER A 90 34.41 -9.13 -4.09
CA SER A 90 35.74 -9.40 -4.62
C SER A 90 35.95 -10.92 -4.83
N GLY A 91 36.80 -11.24 -5.80
CA GLY A 91 37.12 -12.62 -6.20
C GLY A 91 36.20 -13.17 -7.29
N VAL A 92 36.78 -13.94 -8.21
CA VAL A 92 36.08 -14.44 -9.41
C VAL A 92 34.89 -15.32 -9.06
N SER A 93 35.05 -16.24 -8.10
CA SER A 93 33.96 -17.14 -7.68
C SER A 93 32.77 -16.38 -7.08
N ASN A 94 33.02 -15.46 -6.14
CA ASN A 94 31.96 -14.67 -5.52
C ASN A 94 31.26 -13.75 -6.54
N PHE A 95 32.02 -13.16 -7.45
CA PHE A 95 31.49 -12.35 -8.54
C PHE A 95 30.57 -13.17 -9.46
N LEU A 96 31.00 -14.36 -9.87
CA LEU A 96 30.22 -15.26 -10.71
C LEU A 96 28.95 -15.76 -9.99
N ASN A 97 29.07 -16.17 -8.73
CA ASN A 97 27.93 -16.60 -7.90
C ASN A 97 26.91 -15.47 -7.76
N TYR A 98 27.36 -14.27 -7.41
CA TYR A 98 26.50 -13.10 -7.31
C TYR A 98 25.82 -12.75 -8.64
N SER A 99 26.56 -12.82 -9.75
CA SER A 99 26.03 -12.55 -11.09
C SER A 99 25.02 -13.60 -11.52
N TRP A 100 25.28 -14.88 -11.20
CA TRP A 100 24.36 -15.98 -11.43
C TRP A 100 23.05 -15.79 -10.67
N TYR A 101 23.11 -15.47 -9.38
CA TYR A 101 21.90 -15.22 -8.58
C TYR A 101 21.13 -14.01 -9.09
N ARG A 102 21.82 -12.92 -9.42
CA ARG A 102 21.20 -11.75 -10.04
C ARG A 102 20.47 -12.13 -11.33
N LEU A 103 21.10 -12.93 -12.19
CA LEU A 103 20.51 -13.38 -13.45
C LEU A 103 19.31 -14.30 -13.22
N ARG A 104 19.42 -15.25 -12.29
CA ARG A 104 18.34 -16.16 -11.90
C ARG A 104 17.13 -15.39 -11.37
N SER A 105 17.35 -14.48 -10.41
CA SER A 105 16.29 -13.62 -9.90
C SER A 105 15.66 -12.83 -11.04
N TRP A 106 16.45 -12.12 -11.85
CA TRP A 106 15.94 -11.40 -13.01
C TRP A 106 15.06 -12.27 -13.94
N GLY A 107 15.45 -13.53 -14.17
CA GLY A 107 14.66 -14.49 -14.94
C GLY A 107 13.29 -14.79 -14.31
N ILE A 108 13.25 -15.08 -13.00
CA ILE A 108 12.01 -15.31 -12.25
C ILE A 108 11.10 -14.09 -12.31
N GLU A 109 11.67 -12.90 -12.07
CA GLU A 109 10.94 -11.64 -12.13
C GLU A 109 10.34 -11.40 -13.52
N TYR A 110 11.15 -11.59 -14.56
CA TYR A 110 10.71 -11.44 -15.94
C TYR A 110 9.57 -12.41 -16.27
N MET A 111 9.67 -13.66 -15.81
CA MET A 111 8.62 -14.65 -16.00
C MET A 111 7.32 -14.24 -15.30
N SER A 112 7.36 -13.65 -14.10
CA SER A 112 6.15 -13.13 -13.43
C SER A 112 5.43 -12.08 -14.28
N LEU A 113 6.19 -11.13 -14.87
CA LEU A 113 5.64 -10.08 -15.73
C LEU A 113 5.12 -10.66 -17.04
N LEU A 114 5.84 -11.62 -17.63
CA LEU A 114 5.44 -12.26 -18.88
C LEU A 114 4.15 -13.06 -18.69
N GLN A 115 4.06 -13.90 -17.66
CA GLN A 115 2.87 -14.68 -17.33
C GLN A 115 1.65 -13.77 -17.14
N PHE A 116 1.80 -12.68 -16.38
CA PHE A 116 0.70 -11.73 -16.18
C PHE A 116 0.31 -10.99 -17.47
N LYS A 117 1.29 -10.63 -18.30
CA LYS A 117 1.05 -10.03 -19.62
C LYS A 117 0.30 -10.97 -20.55
N LEU A 118 0.70 -12.24 -20.62
CA LEU A 118 0.03 -13.27 -21.43
C LEU A 118 -1.38 -13.54 -20.91
N LYS A 119 -1.57 -13.62 -19.59
CA LYS A 119 -2.90 -13.72 -18.96
C LYS A 119 -3.83 -12.55 -19.34
N SER A 120 -3.26 -11.37 -19.60
CA SER A 120 -4.01 -10.19 -20.03
C SER A 120 -4.39 -10.15 -21.51
N MET A 121 -4.03 -11.17 -22.29
CA MET A 121 -4.40 -11.31 -23.70
C MET A 121 -5.68 -12.15 -23.80
N PRO A 122 -6.80 -11.60 -24.33
CA PRO A 122 -8.03 -12.37 -24.56
C PRO A 122 -7.84 -13.59 -25.48
N GLY A 123 -6.87 -13.53 -26.39
CA GLY A 123 -6.44 -14.64 -27.24
C GLY A 123 -4.97 -14.49 -27.65
N TRP A 124 -4.36 -15.57 -28.13
CA TRP A 124 -2.90 -15.64 -28.35
C TRP A 124 -2.36 -14.65 -29.41
N THR A 125 -3.20 -14.16 -30.33
CA THR A 125 -2.86 -13.15 -31.35
C THR A 125 -3.25 -11.72 -30.94
N THR A 126 -3.98 -11.53 -29.84
CA THR A 126 -4.53 -10.23 -29.45
C THR A 126 -3.55 -9.42 -28.61
N ARG A 127 -3.63 -8.09 -28.67
CA ARG A 127 -2.76 -7.23 -27.85
C ARG A 127 -3.09 -7.40 -26.36
N PRO A 128 -2.07 -7.43 -25.48
CA PRO A 128 -2.30 -7.51 -24.03
C PRO A 128 -3.01 -6.26 -23.53
N LYS A 129 -4.06 -6.47 -22.71
CA LYS A 129 -4.79 -5.40 -22.02
C LYS A 129 -3.90 -4.70 -21.00
N TRP A 130 -3.12 -5.47 -20.25
CA TRP A 130 -2.20 -4.93 -19.27
C TRP A 130 -0.96 -4.33 -19.95
N LYS A 131 -0.58 -3.12 -19.52
CA LYS A 131 0.65 -2.45 -19.95
C LYS A 131 1.62 -2.38 -18.77
N ILE A 132 2.77 -3.03 -18.94
CA ILE A 132 3.86 -3.06 -17.95
C ILE A 132 4.31 -1.64 -17.56
N GLY A 133 4.41 -0.73 -18.54
CA GLY A 133 4.76 0.68 -18.30
C GLY A 133 6.16 0.91 -17.72
N ARG A 134 7.11 -0.02 -17.92
CA ARG A 134 8.41 -0.05 -17.22
C ARG A 134 9.20 1.26 -17.31
N GLY A 135 9.19 1.92 -18.48
CA GLY A 135 9.90 3.19 -18.68
C GLY A 135 9.41 4.36 -17.81
N LYS A 136 8.17 4.31 -17.31
CA LYS A 136 7.61 5.35 -16.44
C LYS A 136 7.90 5.11 -14.96
N ILE A 137 8.32 3.90 -14.56
CA ILE A 137 8.47 3.51 -13.16
C ILE A 137 9.57 4.32 -12.47
N ALA A 138 10.77 4.39 -13.07
CA ALA A 138 11.90 5.10 -12.49
C ALA A 138 11.65 6.61 -12.28
N PRO A 139 11.15 7.38 -13.27
CA PRO A 139 10.84 8.79 -13.05
C PRO A 139 9.70 8.99 -12.04
N THR A 140 8.67 8.14 -12.05
CA THR A 140 7.59 8.19 -11.04
C THR A 140 8.13 7.96 -9.63
N ALA A 141 8.95 6.93 -9.42
CA ALA A 141 9.55 6.64 -8.12
C ALA A 141 10.40 7.81 -7.61
N LYS A 142 11.19 8.42 -8.49
CA LYS A 142 12.00 9.59 -8.16
C LYS A 142 11.13 10.73 -7.64
N ASN A 143 10.10 11.12 -8.39
CA ASN A 143 9.25 12.25 -8.01
C ASN A 143 8.52 11.98 -6.69
N MET A 144 7.87 10.81 -6.58
CA MET A 144 7.16 10.43 -5.35
C MET A 144 8.07 10.41 -4.13
N TYR A 145 9.30 9.90 -4.29
CA TYR A 145 10.24 9.81 -3.17
C TYR A 145 10.75 11.18 -2.73
N MET A 146 11.02 12.10 -3.67
CA MET A 146 11.42 13.47 -3.32
C MET A 146 10.27 14.23 -2.64
N GLU A 147 9.06 14.12 -3.18
CA GLU A 147 7.85 14.71 -2.58
C GLU A 147 7.62 14.17 -1.16
N MET A 148 7.82 12.87 -0.95
CA MET A 148 7.73 12.26 0.37
C MET A 148 8.82 12.80 1.33
N LEU A 149 10.06 12.98 0.88
CA LEU A 149 11.13 13.55 1.72
C LEU A 149 10.86 15.02 2.08
N GLU A 150 10.32 15.80 1.14
CA GLU A 150 9.89 17.18 1.36
C GLU A 150 8.73 17.25 2.37
N ALA A 151 7.68 16.44 2.16
CA ALA A 151 6.56 16.30 3.09
C ALA A 151 7.02 15.86 4.47
N PHE A 152 7.96 14.90 4.53
CA PHE A 152 8.57 14.47 5.78
C PHE A 152 9.29 15.62 6.47
N ALA A 153 10.12 16.41 5.79
CA ALA A 153 10.79 17.56 6.39
C ALA A 153 9.79 18.62 6.88
N ALA A 154 8.78 18.93 6.07
CA ALA A 154 7.71 19.87 6.40
C ALA A 154 6.81 19.42 7.56
N GLY A 155 6.78 18.11 7.86
CA GLY A 155 5.88 17.54 8.87
C GLY A 155 4.46 17.30 8.36
N ASP A 156 4.27 17.25 7.03
CA ASP A 156 2.98 17.01 6.40
C ASP A 156 2.63 15.52 6.40
N LYS A 157 1.90 15.12 7.45
CA LYS A 157 1.43 13.75 7.62
C LYS A 157 0.38 13.35 6.58
N ALA A 158 -0.39 14.29 6.04
CA ALA A 158 -1.46 13.97 5.09
C ALA A 158 -0.86 13.48 3.78
N THR A 159 0.12 14.22 3.24
CA THR A 159 0.85 13.84 2.03
C THR A 159 1.60 12.51 2.21
N ILE A 160 2.21 12.27 3.37
CA ILE A 160 2.88 10.98 3.66
C ILE A 160 1.89 9.81 3.65
N ASN A 161 0.71 9.98 4.26
CA ASN A 161 -0.32 8.94 4.28
C ASN A 161 -0.90 8.63 2.90
N ASP A 162 -0.89 9.60 1.98
CA ASP A 162 -1.32 9.37 0.60
C ASP A 162 -0.23 8.69 -0.24
N LEU A 163 1.02 9.17 -0.15
CA LEU A 163 2.14 8.65 -0.92
C LEU A 163 2.62 7.28 -0.46
N CYS A 164 2.60 7.00 0.85
CA CYS A 164 3.19 5.80 1.44
C CYS A 164 2.16 4.72 1.81
N LEU A 165 2.62 3.48 1.88
CA LEU A 165 1.86 2.37 2.44
C LEU A 165 1.95 2.32 3.96
N GLY A 166 0.94 1.70 4.57
CA GLY A 166 0.58 1.87 5.98
C GLY A 166 1.75 1.77 6.98
N GLN A 167 2.58 0.72 6.92
CA GLN A 167 3.67 0.56 7.89
C GLN A 167 4.76 1.62 7.73
N PHE A 168 5.10 1.97 6.50
CA PHE A 168 6.11 2.99 6.23
C PHE A 168 5.59 4.39 6.57
N SER A 169 4.34 4.69 6.23
CA SER A 169 3.69 5.93 6.66
C SER A 169 3.67 6.06 8.18
N LYS A 170 3.23 5.02 8.91
CA LYS A 170 3.22 5.00 10.39
C LYS A 170 4.61 5.28 10.99
N LYS A 171 5.66 4.70 10.41
CA LYS A 171 7.05 4.95 10.85
C LYS A 171 7.44 6.42 10.66
N LEU A 172 7.10 7.02 9.52
CA LEU A 172 7.43 8.41 9.21
C LEU A 172 6.61 9.39 10.07
N THR A 173 5.30 9.16 10.23
CA THR A 173 4.44 10.02 11.05
C THR A 173 4.84 9.97 12.52
N ALA A 174 5.16 8.78 13.06
CA ALA A 174 5.70 8.64 14.41
C ALA A 174 7.06 9.34 14.58
N ALA A 175 7.91 9.34 13.54
CA ALA A 175 9.16 10.07 13.56
C ALA A 175 8.97 11.60 13.49
N ILE A 176 7.90 12.08 12.86
CA ILE A 176 7.50 13.50 12.91
C ILE A 176 7.04 13.87 14.33
N ASP A 177 6.24 13.02 14.96
CA ASP A 177 5.71 13.27 16.31
C ASP A 177 6.79 13.37 17.39
N ARG A 178 7.92 12.68 17.21
CA ARG A 178 9.05 12.72 18.14
C ARG A 178 9.97 13.93 17.94
N ARG A 179 9.72 14.79 16.95
CA ARG A 179 10.60 15.95 16.70
C ARG A 179 10.44 16.99 17.77
N ASN A 180 11.51 17.76 17.98
CA ASN A 180 11.44 18.95 18.81
C ASN A 180 10.50 19.99 18.16
N PRO A 181 9.39 20.39 18.80
CA PRO A 181 8.44 21.35 18.22
C PRO A 181 9.02 22.76 18.04
N ALA A 182 10.15 23.07 18.71
CA ALA A 182 10.88 24.32 18.56
C ALA A 182 11.80 24.33 17.32
N GLU A 183 11.96 23.21 16.61
CA GLU A 183 12.81 23.07 15.44
C GLU A 183 11.98 22.86 14.17
N ARG A 184 12.34 23.58 13.10
CA ARG A 184 11.87 23.31 11.74
C ARG A 184 12.95 22.55 10.98
N VAL A 185 12.57 21.45 10.33
CA VAL A 185 13.46 20.68 9.46
C VAL A 185 13.19 21.08 8.01
N THR A 186 14.24 21.27 7.22
CA THR A 186 14.12 21.43 5.77
C THR A 186 14.87 20.32 5.05
N PHE A 187 14.36 19.95 3.88
CA PHE A 187 14.99 19.03 2.96
C PHE A 187 15.17 19.73 1.62
N GLU A 188 16.31 19.48 0.99
CA GLU A 188 16.65 20.01 -0.32
C GLU A 188 17.38 18.91 -1.12
N LEU A 189 16.91 18.65 -2.33
CA LEU A 189 17.62 17.84 -3.30
C LEU A 189 18.69 18.71 -3.98
N VAL A 190 19.96 18.53 -3.62
CA VAL A 190 21.07 19.31 -4.18
C VAL A 190 21.31 18.92 -5.64
N LYS A 191 21.43 17.62 -5.91
CA LYS A 191 21.59 17.10 -7.27
C LYS A 191 21.27 15.62 -7.36
N LEU A 192 20.96 15.16 -8.57
CA LEU A 192 20.95 13.75 -8.91
C LEU A 192 22.36 13.32 -9.34
N ASN A 193 22.79 12.18 -8.80
CA ASN A 193 24.10 11.62 -9.09
C ASN A 193 24.00 10.58 -10.20
N LYS A 194 25.03 10.50 -11.05
CA LYS A 194 25.16 9.46 -12.09
C LYS A 194 23.91 9.37 -12.98
N THR A 195 23.46 10.51 -13.53
CA THR A 195 22.20 10.66 -14.28
C THR A 195 22.06 9.75 -15.51
N LEU A 196 23.17 9.28 -16.08
CA LEU A 196 23.16 8.28 -17.16
C LEU A 196 22.75 6.88 -16.69
N LEU A 197 22.94 6.57 -15.41
CA LEU A 197 22.68 5.26 -14.82
C LEU A 197 21.48 5.25 -13.85
N TYR A 198 21.11 6.41 -13.31
CA TYR A 198 20.07 6.55 -12.28
C TYR A 198 19.13 7.72 -12.59
N PRO A 199 17.85 7.64 -12.19
CA PRO A 199 17.21 6.50 -11.50
C PRO A 199 17.00 5.29 -12.40
N ARG A 200 17.05 4.07 -11.84
CA ARG A 200 16.86 2.82 -12.60
C ARG A 200 16.04 1.78 -11.86
N VAL A 201 15.24 1.02 -12.60
CA VAL A 201 14.52 -0.15 -12.06
C VAL A 201 15.50 -1.30 -11.89
N LEU A 202 15.61 -1.83 -10.67
CA LEU A 202 16.43 -2.99 -10.34
C LEU A 202 15.63 -4.28 -10.33
N ALA A 203 14.45 -4.26 -9.72
CA ALA A 203 13.55 -5.40 -9.64
C ALA A 203 12.14 -4.97 -10.02
N HIS A 204 11.38 -5.84 -10.68
CA HIS A 204 9.98 -5.56 -11.05
C HIS A 204 9.21 -6.86 -11.22
N GLN A 205 8.18 -7.03 -10.40
CA GLN A 205 7.46 -8.27 -10.26
C GLN A 205 5.95 -8.03 -10.08
N VAL A 206 5.15 -9.06 -10.36
CA VAL A 206 3.72 -9.07 -10.10
C VAL A 206 3.30 -10.45 -9.58
N HIS A 207 2.68 -10.50 -8.40
CA HIS A 207 2.27 -11.73 -7.75
C HIS A 207 0.94 -11.55 -7.02
N ASN A 208 0.13 -12.60 -6.99
CA ASN A 208 -0.98 -12.69 -6.06
C ASN A 208 -0.43 -13.13 -4.69
N ILE A 209 -0.39 -12.20 -3.74
CA ILE A 209 0.10 -12.44 -2.37
C ILE A 209 -1.02 -12.49 -1.34
N ASN A 210 -2.25 -12.15 -1.71
CA ASN A 210 -3.37 -12.21 -0.80
C ASN A 210 -4.14 -13.51 -1.03
N PRO A 211 -4.01 -14.51 -0.13
CA PRO A 211 -4.65 -15.81 -0.32
C PRO A 211 -6.19 -15.73 -0.37
N HIS A 212 -6.79 -14.64 0.12
CA HIS A 212 -8.23 -14.44 0.14
C HIS A 212 -8.75 -13.57 -1.01
N ASP A 213 -7.86 -12.94 -1.79
CA ASP A 213 -8.22 -12.09 -2.91
C ASP A 213 -7.68 -12.67 -4.22
N LYS A 214 -8.58 -13.31 -4.97
CA LYS A 214 -8.26 -13.89 -6.29
C LYS A 214 -8.33 -12.87 -7.42
N ASP A 215 -8.83 -11.68 -7.14
CA ASP A 215 -9.14 -10.68 -8.16
C ASP A 215 -8.06 -9.61 -8.25
N ASN A 216 -7.17 -9.49 -7.26
CA ASN A 216 -6.08 -8.52 -7.28
C ASN A 216 -4.71 -9.19 -7.10
N SER A 217 -3.80 -8.81 -7.98
CA SER A 217 -2.37 -9.10 -7.89
C SER A 217 -1.63 -7.84 -7.46
N THR A 218 -0.65 -8.00 -6.57
CA THR A 218 0.24 -6.91 -6.18
C THR A 218 1.36 -6.77 -7.20
N GLN A 219 1.69 -5.54 -7.59
CA GLN A 219 2.82 -5.23 -8.44
C GLN A 219 3.83 -4.42 -7.63
N GLN A 220 5.07 -4.89 -7.55
CA GLN A 220 6.16 -4.21 -6.88
C GLN A 220 7.29 -3.88 -7.85
N ALA A 221 7.93 -2.74 -7.64
CA ALA A 221 9.14 -2.36 -8.36
C ALA A 221 10.14 -1.70 -7.42
N VAL A 222 11.40 -2.11 -7.52
CA VAL A 222 12.51 -1.50 -6.77
C VAL A 222 13.27 -0.57 -7.71
N VAL A 223 13.43 0.69 -7.30
CA VAL A 223 14.13 1.71 -8.05
C VAL A 223 15.32 2.21 -7.24
N ALA A 224 16.51 2.16 -7.84
CA ALA A 224 17.68 2.79 -7.27
C ALA A 224 17.71 4.28 -7.64
N ILE A 225 17.90 5.13 -6.63
CA ILE A 225 18.02 6.58 -6.77
C ILE A 225 19.35 7.00 -6.15
N ALA A 226 20.21 7.63 -6.96
CA ALA A 226 21.46 8.21 -6.51
C ALA A 226 21.30 9.74 -6.44
N SER A 227 21.49 10.33 -5.25
CA SER A 227 21.29 11.77 -5.04
C SER A 227 22.21 12.34 -3.98
N THR A 228 22.52 13.63 -4.08
CA THR A 228 23.09 14.43 -2.99
C THR A 228 21.94 15.17 -2.33
N GLN A 229 21.75 14.92 -1.04
CA GLN A 229 20.64 15.48 -0.26
C GLN A 229 21.19 16.41 0.81
N ARG A 230 20.49 17.51 1.07
CA ARG A 230 20.77 18.42 2.17
C ARG A 230 19.60 18.46 3.13
N VAL A 231 19.91 18.35 4.42
CA VAL A 231 18.96 18.52 5.51
C VAL A 231 19.52 19.57 6.46
N ALA A 232 18.69 20.52 6.87
CA ALA A 232 19.07 21.56 7.83
C ALA A 232 17.96 21.75 8.87
N LYS A 233 18.33 22.26 10.04
CA LYS A 233 17.39 22.60 11.11
C LYS A 233 17.44 24.08 11.41
N PHE A 234 16.26 24.66 11.59
CA PHE A 234 16.08 26.07 11.92
C PHE A 234 15.31 26.19 13.22
N LYS A 235 15.63 27.20 14.04
CA LYS A 235 14.82 27.55 15.19
C LYS A 235 13.47 28.07 14.70
N LYS A 236 12.37 27.50 15.16
CA LYS A 236 11.02 27.88 14.70
C LYS A 236 10.66 29.32 15.08
N ALA A 237 11.14 29.81 16.23
CA ALA A 237 10.85 31.14 16.73
C ALA A 237 11.58 32.26 15.95
N THR A 238 12.86 32.07 15.64
CA THR A 238 13.70 33.11 15.02
C THR A 238 13.92 32.89 13.52
N GLY A 239 13.66 31.69 13.01
CA GLY A 239 14.00 31.32 11.63
C GLY A 239 15.50 31.12 11.40
N GLU A 240 16.33 31.24 12.43
CA GLU A 240 17.78 31.12 12.32
C GLU A 240 18.21 29.66 12.14
N LEU A 241 19.24 29.46 11.32
CA LEU A 241 19.89 28.16 11.16
C LEU A 241 20.52 27.73 12.49
N ILE A 242 20.24 26.50 12.92
CA ILE A 242 20.91 25.92 14.09
C ILE A 242 22.35 25.58 13.70
N PRO A 243 23.38 26.14 14.36
CA PRO A 243 24.77 25.86 14.04
C PRO A 243 25.08 24.36 14.05
N GLY A 244 25.81 23.87 13.06
CA GLY A 244 26.15 22.45 12.91
C GLY A 244 25.00 21.52 12.51
N SER A 245 23.78 22.04 12.28
CA SER A 245 22.64 21.19 11.91
C SER A 245 22.58 20.81 10.44
N THR A 246 23.28 21.54 9.57
CA THR A 246 23.29 21.27 8.13
C THR A 246 24.08 19.99 7.85
N LYS A 247 23.42 19.02 7.22
CA LYS A 247 24.01 17.76 6.77
C LYS A 247 23.81 17.63 5.27
N VAL A 248 24.90 17.54 4.53
CA VAL A 248 24.89 17.22 3.10
C VAL A 248 25.43 15.80 2.95
N GLN A 249 24.68 14.93 2.28
CA GLN A 249 25.03 13.52 2.14
C GLN A 249 24.79 13.02 0.73
N ASP A 250 25.76 12.28 0.21
CA ASP A 250 25.60 11.48 -1.00
C ASP A 250 24.96 10.15 -0.63
N LYS A 251 23.83 9.84 -1.26
CA LYS A 251 23.06 8.63 -0.96
C LYS A 251 22.73 7.84 -2.22
N MET A 252 22.71 6.52 -2.02
CA MET A 252 22.10 5.54 -2.92
C MET A 252 20.98 4.87 -2.13
N GLU A 253 19.73 5.16 -2.50
CA GLU A 253 18.55 4.64 -1.83
C GLU A 253 17.76 3.75 -2.81
N TYR A 254 17.31 2.59 -2.32
CA TYR A 254 16.52 1.65 -3.10
C TYR A 254 15.07 1.73 -2.65
N VAL A 255 14.27 2.45 -3.43
CA VAL A 255 12.87 2.75 -3.12
C VAL A 255 12.00 1.67 -3.71
N VAL A 256 11.15 1.08 -2.89
CA VAL A 256 10.16 0.09 -3.31
C VAL A 256 8.83 0.79 -3.55
N LEU A 257 8.34 0.72 -4.77
CA LEU A 257 6.98 1.09 -5.12
C LEU A 257 6.11 -0.16 -5.13
N SER A 258 4.86 0.00 -4.71
CA SER A 258 3.84 -1.05 -4.82
C SER A 258 2.49 -0.49 -5.24
N ARG A 259 1.69 -1.32 -5.89
CA ARG A 259 0.30 -1.04 -6.29
C ARG A 259 -0.49 -2.34 -6.46
N GLN A 260 -1.81 -2.26 -6.49
CA GLN A 260 -2.66 -3.38 -6.91
C GLN A 260 -2.94 -3.33 -8.40
N VAL A 261 -3.12 -4.49 -9.00
CA VAL A 261 -3.59 -4.69 -10.37
C VAL A 261 -4.72 -5.70 -10.34
N ASN A 262 -5.89 -5.31 -10.85
CA ASN A 262 -7.03 -6.20 -10.92
C ASN A 262 -6.80 -7.24 -12.04
N GLU A 263 -6.96 -8.53 -11.73
CA GLU A 263 -6.68 -9.64 -12.64
C GLU A 263 -7.77 -9.85 -13.70
N LYS A 264 -8.96 -9.25 -13.53
CA LYS A 264 -10.07 -9.34 -14.50
C LYS A 264 -10.06 -8.17 -15.47
N THR A 265 -9.92 -6.94 -14.95
CA THR A 265 -9.94 -5.72 -15.76
C THR A 265 -8.55 -5.30 -16.25
N PHE A 266 -7.49 -5.81 -15.61
CA PHE A 266 -6.09 -5.43 -15.85
C PHE A 266 -5.78 -3.95 -15.58
N LEU A 267 -6.64 -3.27 -14.83
CA LEU A 267 -6.44 -1.90 -14.37
C LEU A 267 -5.58 -1.88 -13.10
N SER A 268 -4.65 -0.93 -13.03
CA SER A 268 -3.75 -0.74 -11.89
C SER A 268 -4.17 0.46 -11.05
N THR A 269 -4.04 0.35 -9.73
CA THR A 269 -4.14 1.51 -8.85
C THR A 269 -2.92 2.43 -9.00
N PRO A 270 -2.97 3.66 -8.47
CA PRO A 270 -1.78 4.49 -8.37
C PRO A 270 -0.66 3.79 -7.58
N TRP A 271 0.58 4.13 -7.91
CA TRP A 271 1.75 3.69 -7.14
C TRP A 271 1.73 4.32 -5.76
N ARG A 272 2.20 3.56 -4.76
CA ARG A 272 2.52 4.05 -3.41
C ARG A 272 3.91 3.56 -3.01
N ILE A 273 4.57 4.31 -2.14
CA ILE A 273 5.89 3.94 -1.60
C ILE A 273 5.67 2.88 -0.53
N TRP A 274 6.15 1.67 -0.79
CA TRP A 274 6.18 0.60 0.20
C TRP A 274 7.23 0.86 1.27
N GLY A 275 8.38 1.38 0.87
CA GLY A 275 9.49 1.71 1.76
C GLY A 275 10.82 1.79 1.05
N THR A 276 11.89 1.64 1.82
CA THR A 276 13.26 1.52 1.32
C THR A 276 13.85 0.20 1.77
N VAL A 277 14.72 -0.39 0.94
CA VAL A 277 15.36 -1.68 1.19
C VAL A 277 16.88 -1.57 1.05
N PRO A 278 17.67 -2.40 1.74
CA PRO A 278 19.11 -2.46 1.51
C PRO A 278 19.41 -3.13 0.16
N ALA A 279 20.64 -2.94 -0.32
CA ALA A 279 21.15 -3.76 -1.42
C ALA A 279 21.33 -5.21 -0.95
N THR A 280 21.10 -6.15 -1.86
CA THR A 280 21.30 -7.58 -1.63
C THR A 280 22.80 -7.87 -1.65
N THR A 281 23.37 -8.29 -0.52
CA THR A 281 24.72 -8.86 -0.45
C THR A 281 24.65 -10.35 -0.71
N LEU A 282 25.80 -10.97 -1.03
CA LEU A 282 25.86 -12.43 -1.22
C LEU A 282 25.48 -13.18 0.06
N GLU A 283 25.93 -12.68 1.22
CA GLU A 283 25.59 -13.20 2.54
C GLU A 283 24.10 -13.12 2.82
N ALA A 284 23.49 -11.93 2.68
CA ALA A 284 22.06 -11.74 2.91
C ALA A 284 21.20 -12.60 1.96
N PHE A 285 21.66 -12.80 0.72
CA PHE A 285 20.97 -13.67 -0.23
C PHE A 285 21.02 -15.14 0.21
N ASN A 286 22.19 -15.63 0.64
CA ASN A 286 22.33 -17.01 1.10
C ASN A 286 21.48 -17.28 2.35
N GLU A 287 21.47 -16.35 3.30
CA GLU A 287 20.61 -16.42 4.49
C GLU A 287 19.11 -16.48 4.13
N GLU A 288 18.68 -15.67 3.15
CA GLU A 288 17.30 -15.70 2.64
C GLU A 288 16.98 -17.04 1.99
N GLN A 289 17.89 -17.60 1.17
CA GLN A 289 17.68 -18.92 0.55
C GLN A 289 17.58 -20.03 1.59
N GLU A 290 18.46 -20.03 2.59
CA GLU A 290 18.40 -21.00 3.70
C GLU A 290 17.10 -20.87 4.50
N TRP A 291 16.61 -19.65 4.70
CA TRP A 291 15.33 -19.42 5.35
C TRP A 291 14.17 -19.93 4.49
N LEU A 292 14.15 -19.63 3.20
CA LEU A 292 13.12 -20.10 2.26
C LEU A 292 13.07 -21.62 2.15
N MET A 293 14.24 -22.27 2.05
CA MET A 293 14.33 -23.73 2.00
C MET A 293 13.81 -24.36 3.29
N ARG A 294 14.13 -23.77 4.46
CA ARG A 294 13.60 -24.23 5.75
C ARG A 294 12.09 -24.08 5.83
N GLU A 295 11.55 -22.94 5.40
CA GLU A 295 10.11 -22.69 5.42
C GLU A 295 9.37 -23.64 4.45
N GLN A 296 9.92 -23.89 3.26
CA GLN A 296 9.38 -24.85 2.31
C GLN A 296 9.42 -26.28 2.83
N ALA A 297 10.53 -26.70 3.44
CA ALA A 297 10.67 -28.02 4.04
C ALA A 297 9.66 -28.21 5.19
N GLN A 298 9.47 -27.20 6.04
CA GLN A 298 8.46 -27.21 7.10
C GLN A 298 7.04 -27.32 6.53
N ARG A 299 6.71 -26.54 5.50
CA ARG A 299 5.41 -26.62 4.81
C ARG A 299 5.17 -27.99 4.15
N ALA A 300 6.23 -28.63 3.66
CA ALA A 300 6.20 -29.99 3.10
C ALA A 300 6.14 -31.09 4.18
N GLY A 301 6.13 -30.74 5.47
CA GLY A 301 6.04 -31.69 6.58
C GLY A 301 7.37 -32.38 6.93
N TRP A 302 8.50 -31.90 6.41
CA TRP A 302 9.82 -32.47 6.68
C TRP A 302 10.30 -32.14 8.11
N LYS A 303 10.61 -33.18 8.90
CA LYS A 303 11.07 -33.05 10.31
C LYS A 303 12.57 -33.32 10.52
N GLY A 304 13.36 -33.51 9.45
CA GLY A 304 14.80 -33.80 9.54
C GLY A 304 15.67 -32.56 9.85
N PRO A 305 16.97 -32.75 10.16
CA PRO A 305 17.87 -31.64 10.44
C PRO A 305 18.01 -30.74 9.21
N THR A 306 17.72 -29.45 9.39
CA THR A 306 17.67 -28.45 8.30
C THR A 306 18.99 -27.74 8.03
N LYS A 307 20.08 -28.14 8.71
CA LYS A 307 21.43 -27.65 8.40
C LYS A 307 22.19 -28.71 7.60
N PRO A 308 22.81 -28.38 6.47
CA PRO A 308 23.95 -29.15 6.01
C PRO A 308 25.06 -29.01 7.05
N THR A 309 25.55 -30.14 7.57
CA THR A 309 26.83 -30.19 8.29
C THR A 309 27.89 -29.57 7.40
N LYS A 310 28.60 -28.57 7.94
CA LYS A 310 29.71 -27.90 7.27
C LYS A 310 30.81 -28.90 6.92
#